data_AF-A0A535L0W4-F1
#
_entry.id   AF-A0A535L0W4-F1
#
_cell.length_a   1.000
_cell.length_b   1.000
_cell.length_c   1.000
_cell.angle_alpha   90.00
_cell.angle_beta   90.00
_cell.angle_gamma   90.00
#
_symmetry.space_group_name_H-M   'P 1'
#
loop_
_entity.id
_entity.type
_entity.pdbx_description
1 polymer ?
#
loop_
_entity_poly.entity_id
_entity_poly.type
_entity_poly.pdbx_seq_one_letter_code
_entity_poly.pdbx_strand_id
1 'polypeptide(L)'
;KSVISKIELGEADAGIVYTTDVKAAGAKVQGVEIPDADNVVATYPIVAVKGARNATAAGTFIAYVLSAEGQSTLASFGFTPEP
;
A
#
# COMPACT_ATOMS: atom_id res chain seq x y z
N LYS A 1 -5.61 -7.16 -15.89
CA LYS A 1 -5.01 -8.35 -15.23
C LYS A 1 -3.90 -7.85 -14.31
N SER A 2 -3.92 -8.20 -13.02
CA SER A 2 -2.85 -7.83 -12.06
C SER A 2 -1.58 -8.67 -12.34
N VAL A 3 -0.40 -8.15 -11.97
CA VAL A 3 0.88 -8.87 -12.07
C VAL A 3 0.82 -10.19 -11.28
N ILE A 4 0.26 -10.16 -10.07
CA ILE A 4 0.06 -11.35 -9.22
C ILE A 4 -0.72 -12.45 -9.96
N SER A 5 -1.82 -12.09 -10.65
CA SER A 5 -2.65 -13.10 -11.34
C SER A 5 -1.89 -13.82 -12.46
N LYS A 6 -0.92 -13.15 -13.10
CA LYS A 6 -0.09 -13.80 -14.13
C LYS A 6 0.89 -14.81 -13.50
N ILE A 7 1.43 -14.48 -12.32
CA ILE A 7 2.32 -15.37 -11.57
C ILE A 7 1.54 -16.59 -11.07
N GLU A 8 0.37 -16.38 -10.45
CA GLU A 8 -0.49 -17.47 -9.95
C GLU A 8 -0.93 -18.43 -11.06
N LEU A 9 -1.14 -17.94 -12.29
CA LEU A 9 -1.51 -18.74 -13.45
C LEU A 9 -0.31 -19.40 -14.15
N GLY A 10 0.92 -19.16 -13.69
CA GLY A 10 2.14 -19.63 -14.34
C GLY A 10 2.42 -18.96 -15.70
N GLU A 11 1.77 -17.83 -15.99
CA GLU A 11 2.03 -17.02 -17.19
C GLU A 11 3.36 -16.24 -17.08
N ALA A 12 3.93 -16.12 -15.88
CA ALA A 12 5.24 -15.50 -15.61
C ALA A 12 5.90 -16.11 -14.37
N ASP A 13 7.24 -16.16 -14.34
CA ASP A 13 8.00 -16.70 -13.20
C ASP A 13 8.06 -15.73 -12.01
N ALA A 14 8.11 -14.42 -12.28
CA ALA A 14 8.20 -13.37 -11.26
C ALA A 14 7.67 -12.03 -11.78
N GLY A 15 7.44 -11.08 -10.86
CA GLY A 15 7.06 -9.71 -11.19
C GLY A 15 7.31 -8.76 -10.01
N ILE A 16 7.59 -7.49 -10.33
CA ILE A 16 7.73 -6.44 -9.31
C ILE A 16 6.33 -5.97 -8.94
N VAL A 17 6.03 -6.02 -7.65
CA VAL A 17 4.72 -5.69 -7.05
C VAL A 17 4.93 -4.95 -5.73
N TYR A 18 3.85 -4.36 -5.19
CA TYR A 18 3.92 -3.79 -3.85
C TYR A 18 3.86 -4.88 -2.77
N THR A 19 4.46 -4.62 -1.61
CA THR A 19 4.39 -5.53 -0.45
C THR A 19 2.94 -5.84 -0.04
N THR A 20 2.02 -4.90 -0.25
CA THR A 20 0.58 -5.07 -0.03
C THR A 20 -0.04 -6.15 -0.91
N ASP A 21 0.44 -6.31 -2.15
CA ASP A 21 -0.05 -7.32 -3.09
C ASP A 21 0.36 -8.73 -2.65
N VAL A 22 1.62 -8.88 -2.20
CA VAL A 22 2.13 -10.14 -1.64
C VAL A 22 1.33 -10.52 -0.39
N LYS A 23 1.08 -9.55 0.51
CA LYS A 23 0.31 -9.77 1.73
C LYS A 23 -1.14 -10.18 1.43
N ALA A 24 -1.76 -9.59 0.42
CA ALA A 24 -3.12 -9.92 -0.01
C ALA A 24 -3.21 -11.30 -0.68
N ALA A 25 -2.18 -11.71 -1.43
CA ALA A 25 -2.12 -13.02 -2.07
C ALA A 25 -1.86 -14.17 -1.06
N GLY A 26 -1.33 -13.85 0.12
CA GLY A 26 -1.08 -14.82 1.18
C GLY A 26 -0.10 -15.90 0.72
N ALA A 27 -0.44 -17.17 0.92
CA ALA A 27 0.42 -18.30 0.59
C ALA A 27 0.47 -18.66 -0.91
N LYS A 28 -0.26 -17.94 -1.78
CA LYS A 28 -0.35 -18.26 -3.22
C LYS A 28 0.89 -17.82 -4.00
N VAL A 29 1.64 -16.88 -3.46
CA VAL A 29 2.89 -16.36 -4.05
C VAL A 29 3.95 -16.25 -2.96
N GLN A 30 5.21 -16.29 -3.37
CA GLN A 30 6.33 -15.99 -2.49
C GLN A 30 6.81 -14.56 -2.75
N GLY A 31 6.98 -13.77 -1.69
CA GLY A 31 7.63 -12.47 -1.75
C GLY A 31 9.15 -12.60 -1.61
N VAL A 32 9.88 -11.83 -2.41
CA VAL A 32 11.33 -11.62 -2.26
C VAL A 32 11.54 -10.11 -2.12
N GLU A 33 12.25 -9.70 -1.07
CA GLU A 33 12.54 -8.29 -0.82
C GLU A 33 13.57 -7.75 -1.82
N ILE A 34 13.32 -6.57 -2.36
CA ILE A 34 14.26 -5.85 -3.22
C ILE A 34 15.12 -4.98 -2.30
N PRO A 35 16.47 -5.09 -2.35
CA PRO A 35 17.34 -4.26 -1.53
C PRO A 35 17.07 -2.76 -1.71
N ASP A 36 17.14 -1.97 -0.64
CA ASP A 36 16.83 -0.53 -0.68
C ASP A 36 17.63 0.25 -1.73
N ALA A 37 18.88 -0.17 -2.01
CA ALA A 37 19.73 0.45 -3.03
C ALA A 37 19.20 0.26 -4.47
N ASP A 38 18.41 -0.79 -4.69
CA ASP A 38 17.80 -1.16 -5.97
C ASP A 38 16.28 -0.92 -5.98
N ASN A 39 15.72 -0.43 -4.88
CA ASN A 39 14.28 -0.25 -4.68
C ASN A 39 13.87 1.22 -4.75
N VAL A 40 12.60 1.45 -5.07
CA VAL A 40 11.97 2.77 -5.02
C VAL A 40 10.89 2.75 -3.96
N VAL A 41 11.14 3.46 -2.86
CA VAL A 41 10.15 3.60 -1.78
C VAL A 41 8.99 4.47 -2.24
N ALA A 42 7.79 3.91 -2.23
CA ALA A 42 6.57 4.60 -2.63
C ALA A 42 6.05 5.51 -1.50
N THR A 43 5.91 6.80 -1.78
CA THR A 43 5.31 7.78 -0.85
C THR A 43 3.84 8.04 -1.20
N TYR A 44 2.95 7.96 -0.21
CA TYR A 44 1.50 8.14 -0.38
C TYR A 44 0.99 9.38 0.38
N PRO A 45 1.02 10.57 -0.25
CA PRO A 45 0.51 11.79 0.39
C PRO A 45 -1.02 11.78 0.49
N ILE A 46 -1.54 12.41 1.55
CA ILE A 46 -2.97 12.66 1.74
C ILE A 46 -3.22 14.15 1.96
N VAL A 47 -4.23 14.71 1.27
CA VAL A 47 -4.57 16.13 1.37
C VAL A 47 -6.06 16.39 1.20
N ALA A 48 -6.58 17.42 1.87
CA ALA A 48 -7.96 17.88 1.68
C ALA A 48 -8.05 18.76 0.44
N VAL A 49 -9.01 18.47 -0.44
CA VAL A 49 -9.26 19.29 -1.63
C VAL A 49 -9.85 20.64 -1.23
N LYS A 50 -9.26 21.74 -1.71
CA LYS A 50 -9.66 23.13 -1.34
C LYS A 50 -11.15 23.42 -1.53
N GLY A 51 -11.79 22.84 -2.54
CA GLY A 51 -13.22 23.00 -2.84
C GLY A 51 -14.12 21.87 -2.31
N ALA A 52 -13.66 21.06 -1.35
CA ALA A 52 -14.44 19.95 -0.84
C ALA A 52 -15.78 20.43 -0.27
N ARG A 53 -16.88 19.82 -0.71
CA ARG A 53 -18.25 20.13 -0.24
C ARG A 53 -18.42 19.90 1.27
N ASN A 54 -17.55 19.09 1.86
CA ASN A 54 -17.50 18.83 3.30
C ASN A 54 -16.05 18.91 3.79
N ALA A 55 -15.56 20.12 4.03
CA ALA A 55 -14.19 20.35 4.50
C ALA A 55 -13.92 19.74 5.88
N THR A 56 -14.92 19.75 6.78
CA THR A 56 -14.80 19.16 8.11
C THR A 56 -14.55 17.66 8.03
N ALA A 57 -15.36 16.91 7.27
CA ALA A 57 -15.17 15.47 7.12
C ALA A 57 -13.83 15.13 6.46
N ALA A 58 -13.37 15.93 5.49
CA ALA A 58 -12.05 15.75 4.89
C ALA A 58 -10.93 15.88 5.94
N GLY A 59 -10.99 16.90 6.79
CA GLY A 59 -10.05 17.08 7.90
C GLY A 59 -10.10 15.95 8.91
N THR A 60 -11.30 15.53 9.32
CA THR A 60 -11.49 14.40 10.24
C THR A 60 -10.94 13.10 9.68
N PHE A 61 -11.14 12.83 8.39
CA PHE A 61 -10.62 11.62 7.75
C PHE A 61 -9.09 11.62 7.70
N ILE A 62 -8.46 12.75 7.35
CA ILE A 62 -7.01 12.87 7.38
C ILE A 62 -6.48 12.65 8.80
N ALA A 63 -7.10 13.28 9.80
CA ALA A 63 -6.72 13.09 11.20
C ALA A 63 -6.84 11.62 11.65
N TYR A 64 -7.88 10.91 11.19
CA TYR A 64 -8.04 9.48 11.45
C TYR A 64 -6.94 8.65 10.79
N VAL A 65 -6.67 8.86 9.50
CA VAL A 65 -5.62 8.13 8.76
C VAL A 65 -4.25 8.32 9.41
N LEU A 66 -3.96 9.51 9.93
CA LEU A 66 -2.70 9.84 10.62
C LEU A 66 -2.68 9.47 12.11
N SER A 67 -3.80 9.02 12.68
CA SER A 67 -3.87 8.59 14.08
C SER A 67 -3.17 7.25 14.31
N ALA A 68 -2.88 6.90 15.57
CA ALA A 68 -2.31 5.60 15.92
C ALA A 68 -3.17 4.43 15.44
N GLU A 69 -4.50 4.55 15.50
CA GLU A 69 -5.43 3.53 15.01
C GLU A 69 -5.38 3.39 13.49
N GLY A 70 -5.39 4.52 12.77
CA GLY A 70 -5.28 4.55 11.31
C GLY A 70 -3.96 3.95 10.83
N GLN A 71 -2.85 4.33 11.45
CA GLN A 71 -1.52 3.80 11.15
C GLN A 71 -1.42 2.29 11.48
N SER A 72 -2.00 1.83 12.59
CA SER A 72 -2.06 0.40 12.90
C SER A 72 -2.86 -0.38 11.86
N THR A 73 -3.96 0.20 11.35
CA THR A 73 -4.74 -0.41 10.27
C THR A 73 -3.92 -0.50 9.00
N LEU A 74 -3.24 0.57 8.59
CA LEU A 74 -2.37 0.58 7.42
C LEU A 74 -1.23 -0.45 7.53
N ALA A 75 -0.57 -0.54 8.69
CA ALA A 75 0.47 -1.54 8.96
C ALA A 75 -0.06 -2.98 8.83
N SER A 76 -1.31 -3.23 9.25
CA SER A 76 -1.95 -4.54 9.09
C SER A 76 -2.10 -4.95 7.61
N PHE A 77 -2.12 -4.00 6.67
CA PHE A 77 -2.13 -4.26 5.23
C PHE A 77 -0.75 -4.20 4.57
N GLY A 78 0.32 -3.88 5.32
CA GLY A 78 1.69 -3.88 4.81
C GLY A 78 2.18 -2.51 4.32
N PHE A 79 1.46 -1.43 4.65
CA PHE A 79 1.99 -0.08 4.53
C PHE A 79 2.97 0.18 5.68
N THR A 80 3.99 0.99 5.42
CA THR A 80 4.91 1.51 6.44
C THR A 80 4.54 2.94 6.79
N PRO A 81 4.88 3.42 7.99
CA PRO A 81 4.81 4.84 8.32
C PRO A 81 5.61 5.69 7.32
N GLU A 82 5.34 7.00 7.31
CA GLU A 82 6.20 7.95 6.61
C GLU A 82 7.65 7.79 7.13
N PRO A 83 8.66 7.76 6.23
CA PRO A 83 10.06 7.70 6.64
C PRO A 83 10.52 8.94 7.43
#